data_AF-A0A286TV12-F1
#
_entry.id   AF-A0A286TV12-F1
#
_cell.length_a   1.000
_cell.length_b   1.000
_cell.length_c   1.000
_cell.angle_alpha   90.00
_cell.angle_beta   90.00
_cell.angle_gamma   90.00
#
_symmetry.space_group_name_H-M   'P 1'
#
loop_
_entity.id
_entity.type
_entity.pdbx_description
1 polymer ?
#
loop_
_entity_poly.entity_id
_entity_poly.type
_entity_poly.pdbx_seq_one_letter_code
_entity_poly.pdbx_strand_id
1 'polypeptide(L)' 'MNIMAEYRLGITLTEEETGKIVEFLKTLTGEQPEVIFLTLQQSTSDTTQPDRD' A
#
# COMPACT_ATOMS: atom_id res chain seq x y z
N MET A 1 -14.61 -0.16 -5.88
CA MET A 1 -15.18 1.17 -5.57
C MET A 1 -16.67 1.10 -5.26
N ASN A 2 -17.43 0.28 -6.00
CA ASN A 2 -18.88 0.11 -5.84
C ASN A 2 -19.33 -0.17 -4.40
N ILE A 3 -18.59 -1.01 -3.66
CA ILE A 3 -18.88 -1.34 -2.25
C ILE A 3 -18.89 -0.08 -1.36
N MET A 4 -18.00 0.89 -1.59
CA MET A 4 -17.89 2.09 -0.75
C MET A 4 -19.03 3.08 -1.02
N ALA A 5 -19.46 3.21 -2.29
CA ALA A 5 -20.51 4.13 -2.70
C ALA A 5 -21.89 3.68 -2.19
N GLU A 6 -22.20 2.39 -2.33
CA GLU A 6 -23.47 1.83 -1.84
C GLU A 6 -23.53 1.79 -0.32
N TYR A 7 -22.44 1.39 0.35
CA TYR A 7 -22.46 1.17 1.80
C TYR A 7 -22.38 2.45 2.65
N ARG A 8 -21.76 3.54 2.14
CA ARG A 8 -21.58 4.78 2.91
C ARG A 8 -22.39 5.99 2.45
N LEU A 9 -22.84 6.02 1.20
CA LEU A 9 -23.49 7.21 0.63
C LEU A 9 -24.88 6.92 0.05
N GLY A 10 -25.28 5.65 -0.09
CA GLY A 10 -26.58 5.26 -0.65
C GLY A 10 -26.74 5.62 -2.12
N ILE A 11 -25.64 5.84 -2.84
CA ILE A 11 -25.61 6.19 -4.27
C ILE A 11 -24.97 5.05 -5.06
N THR A 12 -25.64 4.65 -6.14
CA THR A 12 -25.08 3.73 -7.11
C THR A 12 -24.29 4.55 -8.14
N LEU A 13 -22.98 4.36 -8.20
CA LEU A 13 -22.14 4.94 -9.24
C LEU A 13 -22.26 4.10 -10.51
N THR A 14 -22.37 4.77 -11.66
CA THR A 14 -22.28 4.11 -12.95
C THR A 14 -20.84 3.66 -13.24
N GLU A 15 -20.66 2.76 -14.21
CA GLU A 15 -19.32 2.30 -14.60
C GLU A 15 -18.43 3.44 -15.11
N GLU A 16 -19.01 4.42 -15.82
CA GLU A 16 -18.28 5.58 -16.34
C GLU A 16 -17.78 6.50 -15.22
N GLU A 17 -18.62 6.79 -14.23
CA GLU A 17 -18.24 7.61 -13.06
C GLU A 17 -17.19 6.93 -12.21
N THR A 18 -17.33 5.61 -12.02
CA THR A 18 -16.34 4.79 -11.34
C THR A 18 -15.00 4.84 -12.07
N GLY A 19 -15.01 4.79 -13.40
CA GLY A 19 -13.80 4.92 -14.23
C GLY A 19 -13.07 6.24 -13.99
N LYS A 20 -13.80 7.37 -14.02
CA LYS A 20 -13.23 8.71 -13.79
C LYS A 20 -12.63 8.86 -12.39
N ILE A 21 -13.27 8.27 -11.36
CA ILE A 21 -12.76 8.37 -9.99
C ILE A 21 -11.55 7.45 -9.80
N VAL A 22 -11.54 6.26 -10.39
CA VAL A 22 -10.35 5.39 -10.40
C VAL A 22 -9.16 6.08 -11.09
N GLU A 23 -9.42 6.77 -12.20
CA GLU A 23 -8.39 7.53 -12.91
C GLU A 23 -7.83 8.66 -12.02
N PHE A 24 -8.69 9.41 -11.34
CA PHE A 24 -8.26 10.40 -10.35
C PHE A 24 -7.42 9.78 -9.23
N LEU A 25 -7.86 8.66 -8.64
CA LEU A 25 -7.13 8.00 -7.55
C LEU A 25 -5.74 7.51 -7.99
N LYS A 26 -5.56 7.12 -9.26
CA LYS A 26 -4.24 6.76 -9.79
C LYS A 26 -3.27 7.94 -9.80
N THR A 27 -3.76 9.17 -9.99
CA THR A 27 -2.92 10.38 -9.95
C THR A 27 -2.37 10.71 -8.57
N LEU A 28 -2.91 10.11 -7.50
CA LEU A 28 -2.44 10.29 -6.13
C LEU A 28 -1.20 9.44 -5.80
N THR A 29 -0.73 8.60 -6.74
CA THR A 29 0.51 7.84 -6.57
C THR A 29 1.71 8.75 -6.86
N GLY A 30 2.38 9.22 -5.82
CA GLY A 30 3.62 9.98 -5.94
C GLY A 30 4.85 9.08 -6.18
N GLU A 31 6.02 9.71 -6.30
CA GLU A 31 7.29 8.99 -6.38
C GLU A 31 7.52 8.22 -5.07
N GLN A 32 7.70 6.90 -5.19
CA GLN A 32 8.05 6.07 -4.05
C GLN A 32 9.52 6.27 -3.70
N PRO A 33 9.87 6.34 -2.41
CA PRO A 33 11.26 6.51 -2.02
C PRO A 33 12.10 5.31 -2.45
N GLU A 34 13.33 5.57 -2.87
CA GLU A 34 14.31 4.51 -3.11
C GLU A 34 14.69 3.83 -1.79
N VAL A 35 14.53 2.51 -1.72
CA VAL A 35 14.94 1.71 -0.57
C VAL A 35 16.37 1.24 -0.80
N ILE A 36 17.33 1.94 -0.20
CA ILE A 36 18.72 1.48 -0.16
C ILE A 36 18.80 0.34 0.86
N PHE A 37 19.04 -0.87 0.38
CA PHE A 37 19.26 -2.00 1.27
C PHE A 37 20.66 -1.87 1.90
N LEU A 38 20.70 -1.54 3.19
CA LEU A 38 21.94 -1.45 3.94
C LEU A 38 22.59 -2.85 3.99
N THR A 39 23.89 -2.90 3.75
CA THR A 39 24.67 -4.11 3.99
C THR A 39 24.66 -4.39 5.50
N LEU A 40 23.93 -5.43 5.90
CA LEU A 40 23.90 -5.86 7.29
C LEU A 40 25.29 -6.32 7.71
N GLN A 41 25.70 -5.94 8.92
CA GLN A 41 26.97 -6.39 9.47
C GLN A 41 26.92 -7.91 9.74
N GLN A 42 28.06 -8.58 9.63
CA GLN A 42 28.14 -9.99 9.99
C GLN A 42 27.87 -10.15 11.48
N SER A 43 27.04 -11.13 11.83
CA SER A 43 26.85 -11.53 13.22
C SER A 43 28.17 -12.04 13.80
N THR A 44 28.50 -11.60 15.01
CA THR A 44 29.66 -12.05 15.78
C THR A 44 29.25 -13.17 16.75
N SER A 45 30.23 -13.82 17.40
CA SER A 45 29.98 -14.85 18.42
C SER A 45 29.11 -14.37 19.59
N ASP A 46 29.09 -13.05 19.82
CA ASP A 46 28.37 -12.40 20.91
C ASP A 46 26.96 -11.96 20.49
N THR A 47 26.61 -12.13 19.21
CA THR A 47 25.26 -11.82 18.71
C THR A 47 24.27 -12.82 19.29
N THR A 48 23.29 -12.32 20.05
CA THR A 48 22.24 -13.14 20.66
C THR A 48 21.53 -13.98 19.60
N GLN A 49 21.30 -15.26 19.91
CA GLN A 49 20.65 -16.17 18.97
C GLN A 49 19.19 -15.76 18.72
N PRO A 50 18.66 -15.98 17.50
CA PRO A 50 17.27 -15.71 17.21
C PRO A 50 16.35 -16.58 18.07
N ASP A 51 15.39 -15.94 18.72
CA ASP A 51 14.31 -16.65 19.42
C ASP A 51 13.38 -17.30 18.38
N ARG A 52 12.99 -18.56 18.63
CA ARG A 52 12.22 -19.39 17.69
C ARG A 52 10.95 -19.98 18.30
N ASP A 53 10.55 -19.54 19.48
CA ASP A 53 9.32 -19.99 20.13
C ASP A 53 8.04 -19.44 19.47
#